data_AF-A0A1I3B8P8-F1
#
_entry.id   AF-A0A1I3B8P8-F1
#
_cell.length_a   1.000
_cell.length_b   1.000
_cell.length_c   1.000
_cell.angle_alpha   90.00
_cell.angle_beta   90.00
_cell.angle_gamma   90.00
#
_symmetry.space_group_name_H-M   'P 1'
#
loop_
_entity.id
_entity.type
_entity.pdbx_description
1 polymer ?
#
loop_
_entity_poly.entity_id
_entity_poly.type
_entity_poly.pdbx_seq_one_letter_code
_entity_poly.pdbx_strand_id
1 'polypeptide(L)'
;MSLADNRNRVIMKINGQEYPIVGNESKEYLIRIGTFVDEKMQDIAKNNRQLSLSMVAVLTSINIADLYLKKEREKTTPKEEPPIKKEDTLPIQKELHQKNQSLNQEKEHSKALQNKLTLMRKKEEDTKKEVQEMQGKLTEKEDQLTKANEVIKELQDQLYESQLQVAELQKNKKASI
;
A
#
# COMPACT_ATOMS: atom_id res chain seq x y z
N MET A 1 41.04 -39.54 4.14
CA MET A 1 40.16 -39.37 5.31
C MET A 1 38.73 -39.41 4.79
N SER A 2 37.96 -40.41 5.19
CA SER A 2 36.66 -40.78 4.59
C SER A 2 35.66 -39.64 4.61
N LEU A 3 35.03 -39.32 3.48
CA LEU A 3 33.83 -38.49 3.46
C LEU A 3 32.78 -39.19 4.32
N ALA A 4 32.39 -38.56 5.43
CA ALA A 4 31.26 -39.03 6.23
C ALA A 4 30.01 -38.86 5.37
N ASP A 5 29.49 -39.98 4.87
CA ASP A 5 28.25 -40.05 4.11
C ASP A 5 27.13 -39.52 5.02
N ASN A 6 26.67 -38.29 4.77
CA ASN A 6 25.69 -37.57 5.60
C ASN A 6 24.26 -38.12 5.36
N ARG A 7 24.15 -39.44 5.25
CA ARG A 7 22.91 -40.17 5.01
C ARG A 7 22.47 -40.82 6.31
N ASN A 8 21.21 -40.65 6.64
CA ASN A 8 20.60 -41.32 7.76
C ASN A 8 20.41 -42.80 7.41
N ARG A 9 20.98 -43.68 8.23
CA ARG A 9 20.79 -45.13 8.16
C ARG A 9 19.87 -45.59 9.29
N VAL A 10 18.81 -46.30 8.93
CA VAL A 10 17.84 -46.88 9.88
C VAL A 10 17.61 -48.34 9.51
N ILE A 11 17.65 -49.23 10.49
CA ILE A 11 17.28 -50.65 10.32
C ILE A 11 15.81 -50.77 10.67
N MET A 12 15.02 -51.33 9.75
CA MET A 12 13.57 -51.48 9.93
C MET A 12 13.12 -52.89 9.58
N LYS A 13 12.08 -53.36 10.26
CA LYS A 13 11.46 -54.66 10.00
C LYS A 13 10.25 -54.48 9.08
N ILE A 14 10.29 -55.06 7.89
CA ILE A 14 9.21 -55.02 6.90
C ILE A 14 8.82 -56.46 6.57
N ASN A 15 7.55 -56.79 6.80
CA ASN A 15 6.94 -58.11 6.64
C ASN A 15 7.77 -59.26 7.27
N GLY A 16 8.30 -59.01 8.47
CA GLY A 16 9.09 -59.98 9.23
C GLY A 16 10.59 -59.99 8.95
N GLN A 17 11.08 -59.28 7.92
CA GLN A 17 12.50 -59.22 7.55
C GLN A 17 13.11 -57.85 7.86
N GLU A 18 14.37 -57.82 8.31
CA GLU A 18 15.08 -56.59 8.63
C GLU A 18 15.82 -56.05 7.40
N TYR A 19 15.55 -54.79 7.06
CA TYR A 19 16.17 -54.08 5.95
C TYR A 19 16.90 -52.82 6.43
N PRO A 20 18.17 -52.61 6.05
CA PRO A 20 18.86 -51.35 6.27
C PRO A 20 18.43 -50.33 5.21
N ILE A 21 17.71 -49.30 5.62
CA ILE A 21 17.30 -48.18 4.76
C ILE A 21 18.27 -47.01 4.96
N VAL A 22 18.73 -46.44 3.85
CA VAL A 22 19.63 -45.28 3.82
C VAL A 22 18.96 -44.17 3.03
N GLY A 23 18.86 -42.97 3.62
CA GLY A 23 18.27 -41.81 2.95
C GLY A 23 18.78 -40.49 3.51
N ASN A 24 18.60 -39.41 2.74
CA ASN A 24 19.01 -38.06 3.14
C ASN A 24 17.97 -37.37 4.05
N GLU A 25 16.77 -37.95 4.14
CA GLU A 25 15.65 -37.46 4.94
C GLU A 25 15.80 -37.78 6.43
N SER A 26 14.98 -37.17 7.28
CA SER A 26 15.02 -37.41 8.73
C SER A 26 14.74 -38.86 9.10
N LYS A 27 15.28 -39.34 10.23
CA LYS A 27 15.07 -40.71 10.71
C LYS A 27 13.59 -41.02 10.92
N GLU A 28 12.82 -40.06 11.43
CA GLU A 28 11.38 -40.18 11.66
C GLU A 28 10.62 -40.38 10.35
N TYR A 29 11.00 -39.66 9.29
CA TYR A 29 10.40 -39.80 7.97
C TYR A 29 10.73 -41.17 7.35
N LEU A 30 11.97 -41.63 7.48
CA LEU A 30 12.37 -42.97 7.03
C LEU A 30 11.60 -44.08 7.77
N ILE A 31 11.44 -43.93 9.09
CA ILE A 31 10.62 -44.85 9.91
C ILE A 31 9.17 -44.89 9.40
N ARG A 32 8.59 -43.71 9.16
CA ARG A 32 7.22 -43.59 8.65
C ARG A 32 7.03 -44.28 7.29
N ILE A 33 8.00 -44.17 6.39
CA ILE A 33 7.97 -44.88 5.10
C ILE A 33 7.98 -46.39 5.32
N GLY A 34 8.87 -46.89 6.18
CA GLY A 34 8.98 -48.32 6.48
C GLY A 34 7.68 -48.88 7.05
N THR A 35 7.09 -48.20 8.03
CA THR A 35 5.80 -48.60 8.62
C THR A 35 4.68 -48.58 7.58
N PHE A 36 4.63 -47.55 6.72
CA PHE A 36 3.61 -47.47 5.67
C PHE A 36 3.71 -48.63 4.67
N VAL A 37 4.92 -49.01 4.26
CA VAL A 37 5.13 -50.15 3.36
C VAL A 37 4.78 -51.46 4.05
N ASP A 38 5.16 -51.63 5.32
CA ASP A 38 4.83 -52.83 6.11
C ASP A 38 3.32 -53.03 6.24
N GLU A 39 2.57 -51.98 6.58
CA GLU A 39 1.10 -52.01 6.64
C GLU A 39 0.49 -52.43 5.29
N LYS A 40 0.96 -51.86 4.18
CA LYS A 40 0.46 -52.20 2.85
C LYS A 40 0.79 -53.63 2.42
N MET A 41 1.98 -54.12 2.76
CA MET A 41 2.35 -55.51 2.53
C MET A 41 1.48 -56.46 3.36
N GLN A 42 1.22 -56.14 4.63
CA GLN A 42 0.36 -56.93 5.50
C GLN A 42 -1.10 -56.96 5.01
N ASP A 43 -1.64 -55.84 4.54
CA ASP A 43 -2.99 -55.75 3.98
C ASP A 43 -3.16 -56.69 2.77
N ILE A 44 -2.16 -56.67 1.86
CA ILE A 44 -2.17 -57.52 0.67
C ILE A 44 -2.00 -58.99 1.05
N ALA A 45 -1.10 -59.31 1.99
CA ALA A 45 -0.86 -60.66 2.47
C ALA A 45 -2.09 -61.25 3.19
N LYS A 46 -2.84 -60.45 3.96
CA LYS A 46 -4.08 -60.86 4.62
C LYS A 46 -5.18 -61.21 3.62
N ASN A 47 -5.31 -60.40 2.56
CA ASN A 47 -6.35 -60.59 1.54
C ASN A 47 -6.04 -61.74 0.56
N ASN A 48 -4.76 -62.10 0.38
CA ASN A 48 -4.33 -63.13 -0.57
C ASN A 48 -3.29 -64.09 0.03
N ARG A 49 -3.75 -65.02 0.88
CA ARG A 49 -2.92 -65.98 1.64
C ARG A 49 -2.07 -66.96 0.80
N GLN A 50 -2.28 -67.06 -0.50
CA GLN A 50 -1.57 -67.99 -1.40
C GLN A 50 -0.41 -67.33 -2.17
N LEU A 51 -0.17 -66.03 -1.99
CA LEU A 51 0.89 -65.31 -2.72
C LEU A 51 2.25 -65.47 -2.04
N SER A 52 3.30 -65.64 -2.84
CA SER A 52 4.67 -65.61 -2.34
C SER A 52 5.05 -64.20 -1.86
N LEU A 53 6.02 -64.12 -0.94
CA LEU A 53 6.53 -62.85 -0.42
C LEU A 53 6.95 -61.88 -1.54
N SER A 54 7.58 -62.40 -2.59
CA SER A 54 8.00 -61.62 -3.75
C SER A 54 6.80 -61.06 -4.52
N MET A 55 5.73 -61.83 -4.69
CA MET A 55 4.50 -61.36 -5.34
C MET A 55 3.80 -60.28 -4.52
N VAL A 56 3.75 -60.43 -3.19
CA VAL A 56 3.22 -59.42 -2.28
C VAL A 56 4.02 -58.11 -2.38
N ALA A 57 5.35 -58.20 -2.40
CA ALA A 57 6.22 -57.02 -2.53
C ALA A 57 6.02 -56.29 -3.87
N VAL A 58 5.94 -57.04 -4.97
CA VAL A 58 5.70 -56.48 -6.31
C VAL A 58 4.32 -55.82 -6.38
N LEU A 59 3.27 -56.49 -5.89
CA LEU A 59 1.91 -55.94 -5.88
C LEU A 59 1.80 -54.69 -4.99
N THR A 60 2.52 -54.68 -3.86
CA THR A 60 2.63 -53.50 -2.99
C THR A 60 3.29 -52.33 -3.72
N SER A 61 4.37 -52.61 -4.45
CA SER A 61 5.11 -51.60 -5.22
C SER A 61 4.25 -51.00 -6.33
N ILE A 62 3.49 -51.83 -7.05
CA ILE A 62 2.54 -51.40 -8.08
C ILE A 62 1.43 -50.53 -7.48
N ASN A 63 0.85 -50.95 -6.35
CA ASN A 63 -0.21 -50.18 -5.69
C ASN A 63 0.28 -48.81 -5.19
N ILE A 64 1.50 -48.74 -4.64
CA ILE A 64 2.10 -47.47 -4.20
C ILE A 64 2.41 -46.57 -5.41
N ALA A 65 2.92 -47.13 -6.50
CA ALA A 65 3.18 -46.38 -7.73
C ALA A 65 1.90 -45.82 -8.36
N ASP A 66 0.82 -46.60 -8.39
CA ASP A 66 -0.49 -46.14 -8.88
C ASP A 66 -1.04 -44.99 -8.01
N LEU A 67 -0.94 -45.08 -6.67
CA LEU A 67 -1.32 -44.00 -5.77
C LEU A 67 -0.50 -42.73 -6.00
N TYR A 68 0.82 -42.87 -6.23
CA TYR A 68 1.69 -41.74 -6.54
C TYR A 68 1.30 -41.07 -7.86
N LEU A 69 1.11 -41.85 -8.93
CA LEU A 69 0.74 -41.33 -10.24
C LEU A 69 -0.66 -40.70 -10.24
N LYS A 70 -1.63 -41.28 -9.52
CA LYS A 70 -2.95 -40.66 -9.30
C LYS A 70 -2.84 -39.32 -8.59
N LYS A 71 -2.02 -39.24 -7.54
CA LYS A 71 -1.79 -37.99 -6.79
C LYS A 71 -1.05 -36.94 -7.62
N GLU A 72 -0.13 -37.33 -8.49
CA GLU A 72 0.50 -36.40 -9.44
C GLU A 72 -0.47 -35.92 -10.51
N ARG A 73 -1.36 -36.80 -11.01
CA ARG A 73 -2.45 -36.38 -11.89
C ARG A 73 -3.37 -35.40 -11.20
N GLU A 74 -3.80 -35.65 -9.96
CA GLU A 74 -4.63 -34.72 -9.18
C GLU A 74 -3.99 -33.35 -8.92
N LYS A 75 -2.65 -33.29 -8.91
CA LYS A 75 -1.90 -32.02 -8.78
C LYS A 75 -1.74 -31.30 -10.12
N THR A 76 -1.64 -32.04 -11.23
CA THR A 76 -1.37 -31.50 -12.57
C THR A 76 -2.65 -31.22 -13.35
N THR A 77 -3.74 -31.93 -13.08
CA THR A 77 -5.09 -31.47 -13.39
C THR A 77 -5.39 -30.31 -12.45
N PRO A 78 -5.63 -29.09 -12.93
CA PRO A 78 -6.27 -28.08 -12.11
C PRO A 78 -7.51 -28.75 -11.56
N LYS A 79 -7.62 -28.87 -10.24
CA LYS A 79 -8.91 -29.14 -9.64
C LYS A 79 -9.80 -28.04 -10.20
N GLU A 80 -10.74 -28.41 -11.08
CA GLU A 80 -12.06 -27.81 -10.97
C GLU A 80 -12.36 -27.95 -9.48
N GLU A 81 -12.25 -26.84 -8.77
CA GLU A 81 -12.62 -26.74 -7.39
C GLU A 81 -13.96 -27.48 -7.25
N PRO A 82 -14.17 -28.27 -6.17
CA PRO A 82 -15.47 -28.91 -5.95
C PRO A 82 -16.52 -27.84 -6.22
N PRO A 83 -17.55 -28.09 -7.07
CA PRO A 83 -18.42 -27.02 -7.54
C PRO A 83 -18.90 -26.29 -6.30
N ILE A 84 -18.33 -25.11 -6.06
CA ILE A 84 -18.76 -24.25 -4.98
C ILE A 84 -20.21 -24.09 -5.32
N LYS A 85 -21.10 -24.56 -4.43
CA LYS A 85 -22.53 -24.42 -4.61
C LYS A 85 -22.74 -22.97 -5.01
N LYS A 86 -23.15 -22.74 -6.26
CA LYS A 86 -23.19 -21.39 -6.87
C LYS A 86 -24.03 -20.43 -6.03
N GLU A 87 -24.87 -20.97 -5.15
CA GLU A 87 -25.70 -20.28 -4.18
C GLU A 87 -24.90 -19.43 -3.17
N ASP A 88 -23.74 -19.87 -2.67
CA ASP A 88 -22.99 -19.12 -1.64
C ASP A 88 -22.01 -18.09 -2.23
N THR A 89 -21.66 -18.21 -3.51
CA THR A 89 -20.73 -17.29 -4.21
C THR A 89 -21.41 -16.09 -4.84
N LEU A 90 -22.69 -16.22 -5.21
CA LEU A 90 -23.51 -15.13 -5.74
C LEU A 90 -23.61 -13.89 -4.81
N PRO A 91 -23.87 -14.02 -3.50
CA PRO A 91 -23.95 -12.86 -2.62
C PRO A 91 -22.59 -12.17 -2.46
N ILE A 92 -21.51 -12.95 -2.31
CA ILE A 92 -20.14 -12.42 -2.17
C ILE A 92 -19.72 -11.66 -3.42
N GLN A 93 -20.03 -12.18 -4.61
CA GLN A 93 -19.74 -11.49 -5.87
C GLN A 93 -20.56 -10.21 -6.04
N LYS A 94 -21.84 -10.20 -5.63
CA LYS A 94 -22.67 -8.99 -5.63
C LYS A 94 -22.12 -7.93 -4.67
N GLU A 95 -21.74 -8.34 -3.46
CA GLU A 95 -21.19 -7.43 -2.45
C GLU A 95 -19.82 -6.87 -2.88
N LEU A 96 -18.96 -7.71 -3.47
CA LEU A 96 -17.70 -7.27 -4.10
C LEU A 96 -17.94 -6.28 -5.24
N HIS A 97 -18.92 -6.55 -6.11
CA HIS A 97 -19.25 -5.67 -7.21
C HIS A 97 -19.76 -4.31 -6.72
N GLN A 98 -20.68 -4.31 -5.76
CA GLN A 98 -21.18 -3.09 -5.11
C GLN A 98 -20.06 -2.32 -4.42
N LYS A 99 -19.19 -2.99 -3.66
CA LYS A 99 -18.09 -2.36 -2.95
C LYS A 99 -17.05 -1.77 -3.91
N ASN A 100 -16.76 -2.45 -5.02
CA ASN A 100 -15.89 -1.92 -6.08
C ASN A 100 -16.52 -0.71 -6.78
N GLN A 101 -17.84 -0.73 -7.02
CA GLN A 101 -18.55 0.40 -7.59
C GLN A 101 -18.50 1.62 -6.65
N SER A 102 -18.79 1.44 -5.36
CA SER A 102 -18.67 2.50 -4.35
C SER A 102 -17.24 3.00 -4.20
N LEU A 103 -16.25 2.10 -4.23
CA LEU A 103 -14.84 2.46 -4.18
C LEU A 103 -14.43 3.32 -5.38
N ASN A 104 -14.94 2.99 -6.57
CA ASN A 104 -14.62 3.75 -7.77
C ASN A 104 -15.27 5.14 -7.73
N GLN A 105 -16.52 5.23 -7.24
CA GLN A 105 -17.19 6.51 -7.02
C GLN A 105 -16.44 7.37 -5.99
N GLU A 106 -15.98 6.79 -4.89
CA GLU A 106 -15.21 7.50 -3.87
C GLU A 106 -13.85 7.98 -4.41
N LYS A 107 -13.18 7.17 -5.24
CA LYS A 107 -11.93 7.56 -5.91
C LYS A 107 -12.14 8.74 -6.86
N GLU A 108 -13.19 8.70 -7.67
CA GLU A 108 -13.52 9.81 -8.57
C GLU A 108 -13.89 11.08 -7.79
N HIS A 109 -14.66 10.95 -6.70
CA HIS A 109 -14.99 12.07 -5.81
C HIS A 109 -13.74 12.65 -5.15
N SER A 110 -12.85 11.80 -4.63
CA SER A 110 -11.57 12.21 -4.02
C SER A 110 -10.69 12.95 -5.02
N LYS A 111 -10.59 12.44 -6.25
CA LYS A 111 -9.85 13.09 -7.35
C LYS A 111 -10.46 14.45 -7.72
N ALA A 112 -11.78 14.54 -7.79
CA ALA A 112 -12.48 15.79 -8.04
C ALA A 112 -12.25 16.82 -6.91
N LEU A 113 -12.27 16.37 -5.65
CA LEU A 113 -11.99 17.22 -4.49
C LEU A 113 -10.53 17.70 -4.49
N GLN A 114 -9.59 16.84 -4.84
CA GLN A 114 -8.18 17.19 -4.98
C GLN A 114 -7.98 18.27 -6.06
N ASN A 115 -8.64 18.13 -7.20
CA ASN A 115 -8.63 19.15 -8.27
C ASN A 115 -9.27 20.47 -7.82
N LYS A 116 -10.34 20.42 -7.02
CA LYS A 116 -10.97 21.63 -6.47
C LYS A 116 -10.04 22.32 -5.47
N LEU A 117 -9.34 21.57 -4.62
CA LEU A 117 -8.36 22.08 -3.68
C LEU A 117 -7.17 22.73 -4.38
N THR A 118 -6.64 22.14 -5.46
CA THR A 118 -5.54 22.75 -6.23
C THR A 118 -5.99 24.04 -6.91
N LEU A 119 -7.20 24.09 -7.46
CA LEU A 119 -7.75 25.31 -8.04
C LEU A 119 -7.98 26.41 -6.98
N MET A 120 -8.53 26.06 -5.82
CA MET A 120 -8.73 27.01 -4.72
C MET A 120 -7.40 27.56 -4.21
N ARG A 121 -6.37 26.71 -4.02
CA ARG A 121 -5.03 27.16 -3.62
C ARG A 121 -4.43 28.14 -4.61
N LYS A 122 -4.58 27.88 -5.92
CA LYS A 122 -4.11 28.81 -6.96
C LYS A 122 -4.82 30.16 -6.87
N LYS A 123 -6.15 30.16 -6.69
CA LYS A 123 -6.92 31.40 -6.50
C LYS A 123 -6.49 32.16 -5.24
N GLU A 124 -6.28 31.46 -4.12
CA GLU A 124 -5.77 32.10 -2.89
C GLU A 124 -4.39 32.73 -3.11
N GLU A 125 -3.51 32.09 -3.86
CA GLU A 125 -2.20 32.63 -4.19
C GLU A 125 -2.29 33.88 -5.07
N ASP A 126 -3.14 33.86 -6.10
CA ASP A 126 -3.37 34.99 -7.00
C ASP A 126 -4.00 36.17 -6.22
N THR A 127 -5.02 35.93 -5.41
CA THR A 127 -5.63 36.97 -4.55
C THR A 127 -4.62 37.53 -3.55
N LYS A 128 -3.73 36.69 -2.99
CA LYS A 128 -2.68 37.16 -2.08
C LYS A 128 -1.69 38.10 -2.79
N LYS A 129 -1.33 37.81 -4.04
CA LYS A 129 -0.48 38.70 -4.86
C LYS A 129 -1.17 40.03 -5.12
N GLU A 130 -2.45 40.01 -5.52
CA GLU A 130 -3.23 41.24 -5.73
C GLU A 130 -3.32 42.09 -4.46
N VAL A 131 -3.52 41.46 -3.29
CA VAL A 131 -3.53 42.17 -2.00
C VAL A 131 -2.18 42.81 -1.70
N GLN A 132 -1.07 42.11 -1.96
CA GLN A 132 0.28 42.67 -1.77
C GLN A 132 0.56 43.85 -2.70
N GLU A 133 0.15 43.77 -3.97
CA GLU A 133 0.28 44.89 -4.91
C GLU A 133 -0.57 46.10 -4.49
N MET A 134 -1.80 45.87 -4.05
CA MET A 134 -2.68 46.92 -3.55
C MET A 134 -2.13 47.58 -2.29
N GLN A 135 -1.57 46.78 -1.37
CA GLN A 135 -0.89 47.30 -0.18
C GLN A 135 0.32 48.17 -0.54
N GLY A 136 1.15 47.76 -1.50
CA GLY A 136 2.28 48.57 -1.98
C GLY A 136 1.84 49.91 -2.58
N LYS A 137 0.79 49.90 -3.40
CA LYS A 137 0.20 51.14 -3.92
C LYS A 137 -0.38 52.03 -2.82
N LEU A 138 -0.97 51.43 -1.79
CA LEU A 138 -1.49 52.16 -0.64
C LEU A 138 -0.36 52.87 0.12
N THR A 139 0.75 52.17 0.39
CA THR A 139 1.90 52.75 1.09
C THR A 139 2.54 53.89 0.28
N GLU A 140 2.66 53.74 -1.04
CA GLU A 140 3.15 54.83 -1.89
C GLU A 140 2.22 56.05 -1.86
N LYS A 141 0.90 55.82 -1.82
CA LYS A 141 -0.08 56.89 -1.74
C LYS A 141 -0.11 57.56 -0.37
N GLU A 142 0.08 56.79 0.69
CA GLU A 142 0.26 57.31 2.05
C GLU A 142 1.50 58.20 2.11
N ASP A 143 2.65 57.76 1.61
CA ASP A 143 3.88 58.57 1.56
C ASP A 143 3.72 59.87 0.75
N GLN A 144 2.99 59.81 -0.37
CA GLN A 144 2.67 61.00 -1.16
C GLN A 144 1.77 61.98 -0.38
N LEU A 145 0.80 61.46 0.37
CA LEU A 145 -0.06 62.25 1.23
C LEU A 145 0.72 62.91 2.37
N THR A 146 1.66 62.19 3.00
CA THR A 146 2.51 62.75 4.05
C THR A 146 3.35 63.91 3.53
N LYS A 147 4.01 63.73 2.37
CA LYS A 147 4.79 64.80 1.72
C LYS A 147 3.93 65.99 1.33
N ALA A 148 2.74 65.74 0.77
CA ALA A 148 1.82 66.82 0.42
C ALA A 148 1.37 67.60 1.65
N ASN A 149 1.10 66.92 2.78
CA ASN A 149 0.74 67.56 4.04
C ASN A 149 1.89 68.39 4.63
N GLU A 150 3.15 67.92 4.51
CA GLU A 150 4.33 68.70 4.91
C GLU A 150 4.46 69.98 4.10
N VAL A 151 4.33 69.91 2.77
CA VAL A 151 4.39 71.08 1.88
C VAL A 151 3.24 72.06 2.19
N ILE A 152 2.03 71.56 2.45
CA ILE A 152 0.90 72.41 2.85
C ILE A 152 1.23 73.16 4.15
N LYS A 153 1.86 72.49 5.12
CA LYS A 153 2.25 73.12 6.38
C LYS A 153 3.29 74.23 6.16
N GLU A 154 4.32 73.97 5.35
CA GLU A 154 5.33 74.99 5.01
C GLU A 154 4.71 76.21 4.31
N LEU A 155 3.79 75.99 3.37
CA LEU A 155 3.08 77.08 2.69
C LEU A 155 2.16 77.86 3.64
N GLN A 156 1.52 77.18 4.59
CA GLN A 156 0.72 77.84 5.64
C GLN A 156 1.59 78.73 6.53
N ASP A 157 2.77 78.26 6.93
CA ASP A 157 3.73 79.03 7.73
C ASP A 157 4.22 80.26 6.95
N GLN A 158 4.58 80.09 5.66
CA GLN A 158 4.97 81.21 4.80
C GLN A 158 3.86 82.24 4.59
N LEU A 159 2.61 81.79 4.42
CA LEU A 159 1.47 82.68 4.28
C LEU A 159 1.23 83.49 5.56
N TYR A 160 1.38 82.85 6.72
CA TYR A 160 1.23 83.50 8.02
C TYR A 160 2.29 84.60 8.22
N GLU A 161 3.56 84.30 7.92
CA GLU A 161 4.66 85.28 7.94
C GLU A 161 4.40 86.45 6.98
N SER A 162 3.95 86.17 5.76
CA SER A 162 3.62 87.20 4.78
C SER A 162 2.45 88.08 5.24
N GLN A 163 1.41 87.51 5.84
CA GLN A 163 0.28 88.24 6.41
C GLN A 163 0.69 89.15 7.58
N LEU A 164 1.58 88.67 8.45
CA LEU A 164 2.19 89.46 9.53
C LEU A 164 2.94 90.68 9.01
N GLN A 165 3.83 90.48 8.02
CA GLN A 165 4.57 91.57 7.39
C GLN A 165 3.64 92.60 6.75
N VAL A 166 2.59 92.17 6.06
CA VAL A 166 1.59 93.08 5.47
C VAL A 166 0.88 93.88 6.57
N ALA A 167 0.50 93.24 7.68
CA ALA A 167 -0.14 93.91 8.80
C ALA A 167 0.77 94.97 9.46
N GLU A 168 2.05 94.67 9.65
CA GLU A 168 3.05 95.61 10.16
C GLU A 168 3.23 96.82 9.23
N LEU A 169 3.37 96.57 7.92
CA LEU A 169 3.51 97.64 6.92
C LEU A 169 2.27 98.53 6.86
N GLN A 170 1.06 97.96 6.95
CA GLN A 170 -0.18 98.74 7.02
C GLN A 170 -0.26 99.60 8.29
N LYS A 171 0.22 99.09 9.42
CA LYS A 171 0.26 99.83 10.70
C LYS A 171 1.25 100.99 10.63
N ASN A 172 2.43 100.76 10.05
CA ASN A 172 3.46 101.80 9.86
C ASN A 172 3.02 102.89 8.89
N LYS A 173 2.30 102.54 7.80
CA LYS A 173 1.72 103.52 6.88
C LYS A 173 0.66 104.41 7.54
N LYS A 174 -0.14 103.86 8.45
CA LYS A 174 -1.14 104.63 9.22
C LYS A 174 -0.53 105.53 10.29
N ALA A 175 0.70 105.27 10.73
CA ALA A 175 1.42 106.08 11.72
C ALA A 175 2.27 107.20 11.09
N SER A 176 2.41 107.23 9.75
CA SER A 176 3.23 108.20 9.00
C SER A 176 2.40 109.25 8.24
N ILE A 177 1.09 109.30 8.49
CA ILE A 177 0.12 110.29 8.00
C ILE A 177 -0.47 110.99 9.23
#